data_AF-A0A942H5G5-F1
#
_entry.id   AF-A0A942H5G5-F1
#
_cell.length_a   1.000
_cell.length_b   1.000
_cell.length_c   1.000
_cell.angle_alpha   90.00
_cell.angle_beta   90.00
_cell.angle_gamma   90.00
#
_symmetry.space_group_name_H-M   'P 1'
#
loop_
_entity.id
_entity.type
_entity.pdbx_description
1 polymer ?
#
loop_
_entity_poly.entity_id
_entity_poly.type
_entity_poly.pdbx_seq_one_letter_code
_entity_poly.pdbx_strand_id
1 'polypeptide(L)'
;MKNLLWLLTLISLVLNTAAFGKAQPNADVTLDSAEAIFETTTNDKDHDSLVTITVKHGNTVIAAANNIGGHWNDHSDHNVALNIGKGWTRDELKSRLKTELSFSTNGNDKWEFNYILRLNWSDGTSTEVRYNGQVLTQDDRFRSYAVGL
;
A
#
# COMPACT_ATOMS: atom_id res chain seq x y z
N MET A 1 -1.37 5.53 -86.02
CA MET A 1 -1.39 6.84 -85.31
C MET A 1 -1.48 6.58 -83.81
N LYS A 2 -0.47 7.05 -83.08
CA LYS A 2 -0.43 7.49 -81.65
C LYS A 2 -1.16 6.61 -80.60
N ASN A 3 -0.41 5.85 -79.80
CA ASN A 3 0.12 6.20 -78.45
C ASN A 3 -0.94 5.94 -77.34
N LEU A 4 -0.64 5.09 -76.35
CA LEU A 4 0.00 5.51 -75.10
C LEU A 4 -0.11 4.40 -74.02
N LEU A 5 1.06 4.05 -73.53
CA LEU A 5 1.38 3.22 -72.37
C LEU A 5 0.75 3.78 -71.08
N TRP A 6 0.10 2.95 -70.27
CA TRP A 6 -0.15 3.24 -68.86
C TRP A 6 0.21 2.05 -67.99
N LEU A 7 1.34 2.20 -67.31
CA LEU A 7 1.90 1.31 -66.30
C LEU A 7 1.22 1.66 -64.96
N LEU A 8 0.43 0.75 -64.40
CA LEU A 8 -0.10 0.91 -63.04
C LEU A 8 0.84 0.20 -62.06
N THR A 9 1.73 0.97 -61.44
CA THR A 9 2.56 0.53 -60.32
C THR A 9 1.67 0.45 -59.07
N LEU A 10 1.43 -0.77 -58.58
CA LEU A 10 0.80 -0.99 -57.28
C LEU A 10 1.78 -0.62 -56.17
N ILE A 11 1.58 0.52 -55.54
CA ILE A 11 2.24 0.89 -54.28
C ILE A 11 1.60 0.06 -53.17
N SER A 12 2.34 -0.90 -52.62
CA SER A 12 1.94 -1.62 -51.41
C SER A 12 2.18 -0.72 -50.21
N LEU A 13 1.11 -0.19 -49.62
CA LEU A 13 1.16 0.50 -48.33
C LEU A 13 1.30 -0.54 -47.22
N VAL A 14 2.50 -0.69 -46.67
CA VAL A 14 2.70 -1.45 -45.42
C VAL A 14 2.23 -0.57 -44.27
N LEU A 15 1.02 -0.84 -43.78
CA LEU A 15 0.54 -0.28 -42.51
C LEU A 15 1.31 -0.96 -41.38
N ASN A 16 2.31 -0.27 -40.85
CA ASN A 16 2.84 -0.58 -39.52
C ASN A 16 1.75 -0.27 -38.50
N THR A 17 0.98 -1.28 -38.11
CA THR A 17 0.22 -1.20 -36.87
C THR A 17 1.24 -1.18 -35.74
N ALA A 18 1.57 0.02 -35.24
CA ALA A 18 2.07 0.16 -33.90
C ALA A 18 1.03 -0.49 -33.00
N ALA A 19 1.31 -1.71 -32.56
CA ALA A 19 0.56 -2.33 -31.49
C ALA A 19 0.72 -1.36 -30.31
N PHE A 20 -0.35 -0.62 -30.01
CA PHE A 20 -0.56 -0.07 -28.69
C PHE A 20 -0.59 -1.28 -27.77
N GLY A 21 0.60 -1.68 -27.29
CA GLY A 21 0.72 -2.58 -26.17
C GLY A 21 -0.07 -1.91 -25.06
N LYS A 22 -1.24 -2.46 -24.75
CA LYS A 22 -1.77 -2.32 -23.40
C LYS A 22 -0.61 -2.75 -22.52
N ALA A 23 -0.10 -1.83 -21.69
CA ALA A 23 0.89 -2.17 -20.68
C ALA A 23 0.36 -3.42 -19.98
N GLN A 24 1.05 -4.55 -20.17
CA GLN A 24 0.72 -5.77 -19.46
C GLN A 24 0.81 -5.40 -17.97
N PRO A 25 -0.24 -5.64 -17.16
CA PRO A 25 -0.11 -5.52 -15.73
C PRO A 25 1.13 -6.31 -15.33
N ASN A 26 2.10 -5.67 -14.69
CA ASN A 26 3.35 -6.32 -14.32
C ASN A 26 3.04 -7.33 -13.20
N ALA A 27 2.55 -8.51 -13.60
CA ALA A 27 2.20 -9.61 -12.71
C ALA A 27 3.40 -10.13 -11.91
N ASP A 28 4.62 -9.69 -12.25
CA ASP A 28 5.87 -10.05 -11.60
C ASP A 28 6.29 -9.07 -10.49
N VAL A 29 5.58 -7.95 -10.31
CA VAL A 29 5.93 -6.99 -9.25
C VAL A 29 5.37 -7.47 -7.92
N THR A 30 6.27 -7.80 -7.00
CA THR A 30 5.95 -8.35 -5.69
C THR A 30 6.15 -7.31 -4.59
N LEU A 31 5.45 -7.48 -3.49
CA LEU A 31 5.68 -6.72 -2.26
C LEU A 31 7.07 -7.10 -1.70
N ASP A 32 7.96 -6.12 -1.59
CA ASP A 32 9.33 -6.30 -1.12
C ASP A 32 9.46 -5.93 0.37
N SER A 33 8.79 -4.86 0.80
CA SER A 33 8.67 -4.50 2.21
C SER A 33 7.40 -3.70 2.49
N ALA A 34 7.00 -3.65 3.76
CA ALA A 34 5.90 -2.84 4.24
C ALA A 34 6.28 -2.14 5.54
N GLU A 35 5.82 -0.89 5.69
CA GLU A 35 6.12 -0.03 6.83
C GLU A 35 4.83 0.67 7.29
N ALA A 36 4.62 0.69 8.60
CA ALA A 36 3.63 1.52 9.25
C ALA A 36 4.35 2.74 9.84
N ILE A 37 3.90 3.94 9.47
CA ILE A 37 4.42 5.19 9.98
C ILE A 37 3.30 5.83 10.81
N PHE A 38 3.65 6.21 12.04
CA PHE A 38 2.78 6.91 12.97
C PHE A 38 3.35 8.29 13.23
N GLU A 39 2.57 9.32 12.92
CA GLU A 39 2.87 10.70 13.28
C GLU A 39 1.97 11.04 14.47
N THR A 40 2.48 11.00 15.69
CA THR A 40 1.70 11.35 16.88
C THR A 40 1.33 12.83 16.82
N THR A 41 0.16 13.18 17.36
CA THR A 41 -0.30 14.58 17.34
C THR A 41 -0.29 15.18 18.74
N THR A 42 -1.43 15.17 19.41
CA THR A 42 -1.71 15.93 20.63
C THR A 42 -1.88 15.04 21.85
N ASN A 43 -1.79 13.72 21.66
CA ASN A 43 -1.76 12.75 22.74
C ASN A 43 -0.82 11.60 22.37
N ASP A 44 0.09 11.31 23.28
CA ASP A 44 1.18 10.37 23.11
C ASP A 44 0.69 8.93 23.15
N LYS A 45 1.58 8.02 22.78
CA LYS A 45 1.37 6.60 23.05
C LYS A 45 2.07 6.28 24.36
N ASP A 46 1.33 5.83 25.36
CA ASP A 46 1.89 5.49 26.67
C ASP A 46 2.85 4.28 26.64
N HIS A 47 3.73 4.22 27.63
CA HIS A 47 4.78 3.20 27.73
C HIS A 47 4.26 1.77 27.91
N ASP A 48 3.11 1.60 28.54
CA ASP A 48 2.46 0.32 28.85
C ASP A 48 1.35 -0.06 27.86
N SER A 49 1.09 0.79 26.87
CA SER A 49 0.21 0.44 25.76
C SER A 49 0.98 -0.27 24.64
N LEU A 50 0.28 -1.13 23.90
CA LEU A 50 0.81 -1.94 22.81
C LEU A 50 -0.05 -1.73 21.56
N VAL A 51 0.60 -1.55 20.41
CA VAL A 51 -0.08 -1.55 19.11
C VAL A 51 0.28 -2.79 18.31
N THR A 52 -0.73 -3.37 17.67
CA THR A 52 -0.57 -4.41 16.65
C THR A 52 -1.09 -3.88 15.33
N ILE A 53 -0.28 -4.03 14.29
CA ILE A 53 -0.60 -3.67 12.91
C ILE A 53 -0.71 -4.95 12.10
N THR A 54 -1.81 -5.12 11.37
CA THR A 54 -1.94 -6.20 10.38
C THR A 54 -2.42 -5.66 9.06
N VAL A 55 -1.77 -6.06 7.97
CA VAL A 55 -2.25 -5.86 6.60
C VAL A 55 -2.78 -7.20 6.11
N LYS A 56 -4.01 -7.19 5.59
CA LYS A 56 -4.74 -8.40 5.17
C LYS A 56 -5.24 -8.28 3.75
N HIS A 57 -5.15 -9.38 3.00
CA HIS A 57 -5.86 -9.58 1.74
C HIS A 57 -7.01 -10.57 1.99
N GLY A 58 -8.25 -10.06 2.01
CA GLY A 58 -9.38 -10.84 2.52
C GLY A 58 -9.19 -11.23 3.99
N ASN A 59 -9.08 -12.53 4.28
CA ASN A 59 -8.84 -13.05 5.63
C ASN A 59 -7.38 -13.43 5.89
N THR A 60 -6.52 -13.34 4.88
CA THR A 60 -5.12 -13.73 4.98
C THR A 60 -4.28 -12.54 5.44
N VAL A 61 -3.50 -12.70 6.51
CA VAL A 61 -2.50 -11.71 6.94
C VAL A 61 -1.31 -11.79 6.00
N ILE A 62 -0.97 -10.67 5.37
CA ILE A 62 0.14 -10.56 4.42
C ILE A 62 1.34 -9.81 4.99
N ALA A 63 1.12 -8.94 5.98
CA ALA A 63 2.17 -8.26 6.71
C ALA A 63 1.70 -7.96 8.13
N ALA A 64 2.58 -8.05 9.12
CA ALA A 64 2.22 -7.71 10.50
C ALA A 64 3.40 -7.27 11.37
N ALA A 65 3.09 -6.45 12.36
CA ALA A 65 3.95 -6.14 13.49
C ALA A 65 3.09 -6.20 14.76
N ASN A 66 3.50 -6.98 15.75
CA ASN A 66 2.67 -7.28 16.92
C ASN A 66 3.33 -6.73 18.19
N ASN A 67 2.50 -6.37 19.17
CA ASN A 67 2.93 -5.98 20.52
C ASN A 67 4.01 -4.88 20.52
N ILE A 68 3.85 -3.89 19.65
CA ILE A 68 4.76 -2.76 19.57
C ILE A 68 4.47 -1.84 20.75
N GLY A 69 5.36 -1.87 21.74
CA GLY A 69 5.30 -1.05 22.94
C GLY A 69 6.24 0.14 22.89
N GLY A 70 6.46 0.73 24.06
CA GLY A 70 7.28 1.92 24.22
C GLY A 70 6.48 3.21 24.14
N HIS A 71 7.09 4.28 24.63
CA HIS A 71 6.48 5.60 24.68
C HIS A 71 6.78 6.38 23.41
N TRP A 72 5.74 6.95 22.78
CA TRP A 72 5.84 7.77 21.57
C TRP A 72 5.32 9.16 21.91
N ASN A 73 6.23 10.13 22.05
CA ASN A 73 5.92 11.50 22.47
C ASN A 73 4.90 12.17 21.54
N ASP A 74 4.32 13.29 21.95
CA ASP A 74 3.55 14.16 21.05
C ASP A 74 4.42 14.70 19.89
N HIS A 75 3.79 14.91 18.73
CA HIS A 75 4.41 15.49 17.54
C HIS A 75 5.71 14.80 17.10
N SER A 76 5.75 13.46 17.15
CA SER A 76 6.89 12.65 16.73
C SER A 76 6.51 11.55 15.75
N ASP A 77 7.50 11.18 14.93
CA ASP A 77 7.34 10.18 13.89
C ASP A 77 7.94 8.84 14.34
N HIS A 78 7.18 7.76 14.11
CA HIS A 78 7.57 6.41 14.47
C HIS A 78 7.35 5.46 13.31
N ASN A 79 8.44 4.87 12.83
CA ASN A 79 8.44 3.91 11.75
C ASN A 79 8.50 2.49 12.31
N VAL A 80 7.57 1.66 11.88
CA VAL A 80 7.46 0.25 12.27
C VAL A 80 7.52 -0.61 11.01
N ALA A 81 8.62 -1.32 10.84
CA ALA A 81 8.75 -2.33 9.79
C ALA A 81 7.76 -3.48 10.05
N LEU A 82 7.06 -3.92 9.01
CA LEU A 82 6.12 -5.03 9.08
C LEU A 82 6.78 -6.30 8.52
N ASN A 83 6.59 -7.42 9.22
CA ASN A 83 7.03 -8.71 8.73
C ASN A 83 6.09 -9.16 7.61
N ILE A 84 6.58 -9.16 6.36
CA ILE A 84 5.79 -9.58 5.20
C ILE A 84 5.84 -11.10 5.00
N GLY A 85 4.71 -11.66 4.58
CA GLY A 85 4.66 -12.98 3.95
C GLY A 85 5.26 -12.93 2.55
N LYS A 86 5.75 -14.06 2.04
CA LYS A 86 6.44 -14.12 0.74
C LYS A 86 5.44 -14.21 -0.42
N GLY A 87 5.80 -13.57 -1.54
CA GLY A 87 5.23 -13.87 -2.86
C GLY A 87 3.96 -13.12 -3.24
N TRP A 88 3.52 -12.11 -2.47
CA TRP A 88 2.35 -11.32 -2.85
C TRP A 88 2.66 -10.38 -4.00
N THR A 89 1.93 -10.53 -5.11
CA THR A 89 2.05 -9.64 -6.26
C THR A 89 1.18 -8.39 -6.09
N ARG A 90 1.59 -7.27 -6.69
CA ARG A 90 0.79 -6.03 -6.67
C ARG A 90 -0.60 -6.26 -7.23
N ASP A 91 -0.72 -7.03 -8.31
CA ASP A 91 -1.99 -7.31 -8.97
C ASP A 91 -2.96 -8.13 -8.10
N GLU A 92 -2.47 -9.13 -7.37
CA GLU A 92 -3.29 -9.88 -6.40
C GLU A 92 -3.85 -8.98 -5.30
N LEU A 93 -3.06 -8.01 -4.85
CA LEU A 93 -3.42 -7.13 -3.74
C LEU A 93 -4.31 -5.94 -4.15
N LYS A 94 -4.63 -5.76 -5.44
CA LYS A 94 -5.46 -4.63 -5.92
C LYS A 94 -6.88 -4.61 -5.35
N SER A 95 -7.37 -5.74 -4.87
CA SER A 95 -8.71 -5.85 -4.31
C SER A 95 -8.65 -6.38 -2.89
N ARG A 96 -9.62 -6.02 -2.04
CA ARG A 96 -9.80 -6.61 -0.70
C ARG A 96 -8.59 -6.46 0.24
N LEU A 97 -7.67 -5.55 -0.07
CA LEU A 97 -6.58 -5.19 0.81
C LEU A 97 -7.09 -4.26 1.91
N LYS A 98 -6.75 -4.57 3.14
CA LYS A 98 -7.06 -3.75 4.31
C LYS A 98 -5.89 -3.70 5.26
N THR A 99 -5.83 -2.63 6.04
CA THR A 99 -4.94 -2.51 7.18
C THR A 99 -5.78 -2.37 8.45
N GLU A 100 -5.34 -3.01 9.51
CA GLU A 100 -6.00 -3.05 10.80
C GLU A 100 -5.02 -2.69 11.90
N LEU A 101 -5.48 -1.84 12.82
CA LEU A 101 -4.76 -1.44 14.02
C LEU A 101 -5.53 -1.95 15.23
N SER A 102 -4.83 -2.58 16.16
CA SER A 102 -5.36 -2.96 17.47
C SER A 102 -4.49 -2.35 18.56
N PHE A 103 -5.14 -1.72 19.53
CA PHE A 103 -4.51 -1.05 20.66
C PHE A 103 -4.88 -1.76 21.96
N SER A 104 -3.86 -2.22 22.68
CA SER A 104 -4.02 -2.80 24.01
C SER A 104 -3.41 -1.86 25.03
N THR A 105 -4.20 -1.46 26.02
CA THR A 105 -3.80 -0.50 27.06
C THR A 105 -4.29 -1.00 28.41
N ASN A 106 -3.60 -0.60 29.47
CA ASN A 106 -4.02 -0.74 30.86
C ASN A 106 -4.35 0.64 31.45
N GLY A 107 -5.63 0.89 31.73
CA GLY A 107 -6.08 2.16 32.28
C GLY A 107 -6.77 3.03 31.23
N ASN A 108 -6.63 4.34 31.38
CA ASN A 108 -7.35 5.34 30.60
C ASN A 108 -6.42 6.02 29.59
N ASP A 109 -5.98 5.26 28.59
CA ASP A 109 -5.09 5.80 27.57
C ASP A 109 -5.88 6.30 26.37
N LYS A 110 -5.36 7.36 25.77
CA LYS A 110 -5.86 7.93 24.52
C LYS A 110 -4.65 8.25 23.68
N TRP A 111 -4.59 7.71 22.47
CA TRP A 111 -3.50 7.96 21.54
C TRP A 111 -4.04 8.60 20.26
N GLU A 112 -3.45 9.73 19.87
CA GLU A 112 -3.86 10.51 18.68
C GLU A 112 -2.72 10.59 17.67
N PHE A 113 -3.01 10.25 16.41
CA PHE A 113 -1.97 10.12 15.37
C PHE A 113 -2.51 10.24 13.94
N ASN A 114 -1.63 10.52 12.99
CA ASN A 114 -1.85 10.13 11.60
C ASN A 114 -1.18 8.78 11.34
N TYR A 115 -1.80 7.97 10.50
CA TYR A 115 -1.29 6.66 10.12
C TYR A 115 -1.02 6.61 8.63
N ILE A 116 0.18 6.17 8.26
CA ILE A 116 0.58 5.95 6.87
C ILE A 116 1.02 4.49 6.74
N LEU A 117 0.42 3.79 5.79
CA LEU A 117 0.92 2.50 5.33
C LEU A 117 1.71 2.73 4.05
N ARG A 118 3.00 2.38 4.08
CA ARG A 118 3.88 2.36 2.91
C ARG A 118 4.13 0.92 2.48
N LEU A 119 3.88 0.63 1.22
CA LEU A 119 4.19 -0.64 0.57
C LEU A 119 5.27 -0.39 -0.48
N ASN A 120 6.43 -1.01 -0.31
CA ASN A 120 7.53 -0.91 -1.26
C ASN A 120 7.56 -2.17 -2.12
N TRP A 121 7.70 -1.97 -3.43
CA TRP A 121 7.56 -3.02 -4.42
C TRP A 121 8.92 -3.38 -5.03
N SER A 122 9.02 -4.60 -5.57
CA SER A 122 10.26 -5.12 -6.16
C SER A 122 10.73 -4.36 -7.41
N ASP A 123 9.87 -3.54 -8.03
CA ASP A 123 10.23 -2.63 -9.13
C ASP A 123 10.84 -1.30 -8.64
N GLY A 124 11.03 -1.13 -7.33
CA GLY A 124 11.58 0.08 -6.71
C GLY A 124 10.58 1.21 -6.51
N THR A 125 9.30 1.02 -6.86
CA THR A 125 8.25 2.01 -6.59
C THR A 125 7.59 1.75 -5.22
N SER A 126 6.85 2.74 -4.72
CA SER A 126 6.12 2.64 -3.46
C SER A 126 4.68 3.11 -3.61
N THR A 127 3.77 2.47 -2.88
CA THR A 127 2.40 2.94 -2.66
C THR A 127 2.29 3.41 -1.21
N GLU A 128 1.77 4.63 -1.01
CA GLU A 128 1.46 5.15 0.32
C GLU A 128 -0.02 5.47 0.45
N VAL A 129 -0.62 5.02 1.56
CA VAL A 129 -2.00 5.37 1.91
C VAL A 129 -2.01 5.97 3.31
N ARG A 130 -2.66 7.13 3.44
CA ARG A 130 -2.65 7.95 4.64
C ARG A 130 -4.06 8.06 5.24
N TYR A 131 -4.14 7.94 6.56
CA TYR A 131 -5.34 8.07 7.38
C TYR A 131 -5.05 9.07 8.49
N ASN A 132 -5.55 10.30 8.35
CA ASN A 132 -5.25 11.38 9.29
C ASN A 132 -6.24 11.44 10.45
N GLY A 133 -5.80 12.01 11.59
CA GLY A 133 -6.69 12.31 12.72
C GLY A 133 -7.25 11.06 13.39
N GLN A 134 -6.43 10.02 13.51
CA GLN A 134 -6.81 8.78 14.16
C GLN A 134 -6.72 8.92 15.68
N VAL A 135 -7.67 8.29 16.35
CA VAL A 135 -7.74 8.23 17.80
C VAL A 135 -7.99 6.78 18.18
N LEU A 136 -7.17 6.23 19.08
CA LEU A 136 -7.42 4.95 19.73
C LEU A 136 -7.48 5.17 21.24
N THR A 137 -8.43 4.53 21.89
CA THR A 137 -8.64 4.65 23.34
C THR A 137 -8.84 3.28 23.97
N GLN A 138 -8.92 3.24 25.30
CA GLN A 138 -9.28 2.04 26.05
C GLN A 138 -10.70 1.51 25.73
N ASP A 139 -11.60 2.35 25.21
CA ASP A 139 -12.96 1.94 24.84
C ASP A 139 -13.11 1.72 23.33
N ASP A 140 -12.21 2.32 22.55
CA ASP A 140 -12.20 2.25 21.09
C ASP A 140 -10.82 1.85 20.58
N ARG A 141 -10.55 0.55 20.66
CA ARG A 141 -9.22 -0.07 20.53
C ARG A 141 -8.88 -0.52 19.11
N PHE A 142 -9.77 -0.32 18.14
CA PHE A 142 -9.63 -0.96 16.83
C PHE A 142 -9.95 -0.03 15.67
N ARG A 143 -9.14 -0.12 14.61
CA ARG A 143 -9.41 0.50 13.32
C ARG A 143 -9.20 -0.50 12.20
N SER A 144 -9.98 -0.37 11.14
CA SER A 144 -9.82 -1.12 9.90
C SER A 144 -10.09 -0.21 8.71
N TYR A 145 -9.18 -0.21 7.74
CA TYR A 145 -9.26 0.61 6.55
C TYR A 145 -9.04 -0.21 5.29
N ALA A 146 -9.78 0.11 4.24
CA ALA A 146 -9.46 -0.36 2.90
C ALA A 146 -8.20 0.35 2.39
N VAL A 147 -7.29 -0.41 1.77
CA VAL A 147 -6.06 0.11 1.16
C VAL A 147 -6.24 0.10 -0.35
N GLY A 148 -6.16 1.27 -0.98
CA GLY A 148 -6.15 1.39 -2.44
C GLY A 148 -4.73 1.28 -2.99
N LEU A 149 -4.54 0.46 -4.04
CA LEU A 149 -3.28 0.29 -4.77
C LEU A 149 -3.32 0.89 -6.17
#